data_AF-A0A9P5UKW0-F1
#
_entry.id   AF-A0A9P5UKW0-F1
#
_cell.length_a   1.000
_cell.length_b   1.000
_cell.length_c   1.000
_cell.angle_alpha   90.00
_cell.angle_beta   90.00
_cell.angle_gamma   90.00
#
_symmetry.space_group_name_H-M   'P 1'
#
loop_
_entity.id
_entity.type
_entity.pdbx_description
1 polymer ?
#
loop_
_entity_poly.entity_id
_entity_poly.type
_entity_poly.pdbx_seq_one_letter_code
_entity_poly.pdbx_strand_id
1 'polypeptide(L)'
;VTFTETAKAIPAAVIVGVICGLLIGYILYRGGNRMNLHKFFTASTCLLLLLAAGLVAKGVAAFESYAWNKATNARSDDSGSYDPRINVWALNCCDPKANDQGFAQLMNALFGWSNVASIGSVVCYIVYWLVVIVVLIHMKLKRKRHAVKSSLNKTTEETMFSQDIKVDLRDKKLDTPSSSSMIRLSSEGDRIQGTTNNEVTSR
;
A
#
# COMPACT_ATOMS: atom_id res chain seq x y z
N VAL A 1 -34.84 23.35 18.84
CA VAL A 1 -33.69 24.18 18.44
C VAL A 1 -34.13 25.62 18.38
N THR A 2 -33.78 26.40 19.38
CA THR A 2 -34.21 27.80 19.51
C THR A 2 -33.29 28.64 18.63
N PHE A 3 -33.79 29.18 17.51
CA PHE A 3 -33.05 30.07 16.61
C PHE A 3 -32.98 31.48 17.22
N THR A 4 -32.26 31.64 18.33
CA THR A 4 -32.08 32.94 19.02
C THR A 4 -30.70 33.54 18.84
N GLU A 5 -29.94 33.07 17.86
CA GLU A 5 -28.64 33.66 17.53
C GLU A 5 -28.82 34.67 16.40
N THR A 6 -28.22 35.86 16.60
CA THR A 6 -28.32 37.03 15.72
C THR A 6 -28.28 36.67 14.23
N ALA A 7 -29.11 37.34 13.40
CA ALA A 7 -29.13 37.19 11.93
C ALA A 7 -27.76 37.38 11.23
N LYS A 8 -26.74 37.82 11.97
CA LYS A 8 -25.34 37.92 11.56
C LYS A 8 -24.57 36.58 11.55
N ALA A 9 -25.02 35.56 12.29
CA ALA A 9 -24.32 34.29 12.40
C ALA A 9 -24.33 33.46 11.09
N ILE A 10 -25.42 33.54 10.32
CA ILE A 10 -25.59 32.83 9.04
C ILE A 10 -24.56 33.32 8.01
N PRO A 11 -24.44 34.63 7.69
CA PRO A 11 -23.43 35.10 6.75
C PRO A 11 -22.00 34.94 7.28
N ALA A 12 -21.77 35.05 8.60
CA ALA A 12 -20.45 34.83 9.19
C ALA A 12 -19.94 33.39 8.95
N ALA A 13 -20.80 32.38 9.13
CA ALA A 13 -20.45 31.00 8.86
C ALA A 13 -20.07 30.76 7.39
N VAL A 14 -20.81 31.39 6.46
CA VAL A 14 -20.53 31.30 5.01
C VAL A 14 -19.17 31.93 4.68
N ILE A 15 -18.88 33.13 5.20
CA ILE A 15 -17.61 33.83 4.94
C ILE A 15 -16.43 33.00 5.48
N VAL A 16 -16.53 32.48 6.70
CA VAL A 16 -15.49 31.64 7.29
C VAL A 16 -15.31 30.34 6.49
N GLY A 17 -16.40 29.72 6.04
CA GLY A 17 -16.36 28.53 5.20
C GLY A 17 -15.66 28.77 3.85
N VAL A 18 -15.98 29.88 3.19
CA VAL A 18 -15.36 30.27 1.91
C VAL A 18 -13.88 30.57 2.08
N ILE A 19 -13.49 31.32 3.12
CA ILE A 19 -12.08 31.60 3.42
C ILE A 19 -11.32 30.30 3.68
N CYS A 20 -11.88 29.41 4.50
CA CYS A 20 -11.26 28.12 4.82
C CYS A 20 -11.13 27.24 3.57
N GLY A 21 -12.18 27.17 2.74
CA GLY A 21 -12.18 26.42 1.48
C GLY A 21 -11.16 26.95 0.47
N LEU A 22 -11.05 28.26 0.31
CA LEU A 22 -10.03 28.89 -0.54
C LEU A 22 -8.62 28.62 -0.01
N LEU A 23 -8.42 28.67 1.30
CA LEU A 23 -7.14 28.38 1.94
C LEU A 23 -6.70 26.93 1.68
N ILE A 24 -7.62 25.97 1.88
CA ILE A 24 -7.39 24.54 1.62
C ILE A 24 -7.17 24.29 0.13
N GLY A 25 -7.98 24.90 -0.73
CA GLY A 25 -7.83 24.82 -2.19
C GLY A 25 -6.49 25.37 -2.67
N TYR A 26 -6.02 26.47 -2.08
CA TYR A 26 -4.72 27.06 -2.37
C TYR A 26 -3.57 26.15 -1.91
N ILE A 27 -3.68 25.56 -0.72
CA ILE A 27 -2.70 24.58 -0.20
C ILE A 27 -2.66 23.35 -1.13
N LEU A 28 -3.80 22.87 -1.61
CA LEU A 28 -3.87 21.75 -2.55
C LEU A 28 -3.30 22.10 -3.92
N TYR A 29 -3.59 23.29 -4.45
CA TYR A 29 -3.05 23.77 -5.73
C TYR A 29 -1.51 23.88 -5.70
N ARG A 30 -0.98 24.52 -4.66
CA ARG A 30 0.47 24.66 -4.48
C ARG A 30 1.13 23.33 -4.14
N GLY A 31 0.42 22.49 -3.38
CA GLY A 31 0.82 21.14 -3.03
C GLY A 31 0.97 20.26 -4.26
N GLY A 32 -0.03 20.21 -5.13
CA GLY A 32 -0.04 19.36 -6.34
C GLY A 32 1.11 19.63 -7.30
N ASN A 33 1.58 20.88 -7.40
CA ASN A 33 2.70 21.25 -8.26
C ASN A 33 4.10 20.91 -7.67
N ARG A 34 4.20 20.65 -6.36
CA ARG A 34 5.48 20.43 -5.66
C ARG A 34 5.56 19.07 -4.94
N MET A 35 4.45 18.37 -4.74
CA MET A 35 4.38 17.09 -4.04
C MET A 35 4.19 15.93 -5.02
N ASN A 36 4.85 14.81 -4.76
CA ASN A 36 4.57 13.55 -5.46
C ASN A 36 3.09 13.22 -5.26
N LEU A 37 2.31 13.06 -6.34
CA LEU A 37 0.87 12.74 -6.30
C LEU A 37 0.54 11.57 -5.36
N HIS A 38 1.49 10.63 -5.22
CA HIS A 38 1.46 9.54 -4.27
C HIS A 38 1.33 10.00 -2.80
N LYS A 39 2.06 11.04 -2.37
CA LYS A 39 2.04 11.53 -0.98
C LYS A 39 0.68 12.10 -0.59
N PHE A 40 0.02 12.80 -1.52
CA PHE A 40 -1.36 13.29 -1.32
C PHE A 40 -2.32 12.14 -1.08
N PHE A 41 -2.30 11.15 -1.97
CA PHE A 41 -3.19 10.00 -1.88
C PHE A 41 -2.94 9.17 -0.62
N THR A 42 -1.67 8.98 -0.23
CA THR A 42 -1.32 8.29 1.01
C THR A 42 -1.80 9.05 2.25
N ALA A 43 -1.64 10.38 2.31
CA ALA A 43 -2.11 11.19 3.42
C ALA A 43 -3.65 11.11 3.57
N SER A 44 -4.38 11.24 2.46
CA SER A 44 -5.84 11.09 2.45
C SER A 44 -6.28 9.68 2.86
N THR A 45 -5.55 8.65 2.42
CA THR A 45 -5.82 7.26 2.85
C THR A 45 -5.58 7.11 4.35
N CYS A 46 -4.50 7.65 4.91
CA CYS A 46 -4.25 7.62 6.35
C CYS A 46 -5.36 8.35 7.13
N LEU A 47 -5.83 9.49 6.63
CA LEU A 47 -6.94 10.23 7.22
C LEU A 47 -8.23 9.41 7.19
N LEU A 48 -8.57 8.80 6.05
CA LEU A 48 -9.74 7.92 5.93
C LEU A 48 -9.68 6.72 6.87
N LEU A 49 -8.48 6.13 7.06
CA LEU A 49 -8.29 5.03 8.01
C LEU A 49 -8.51 5.49 9.46
N LEU A 50 -8.03 6.69 9.82
CA LEU A 50 -8.26 7.28 11.14
C LEU A 50 -9.76 7.54 11.40
N LEU A 51 -10.47 8.11 10.43
CA LEU A 51 -11.91 8.34 10.53
C LEU A 51 -12.69 7.03 10.68
N ALA A 52 -12.34 6.00 9.91
CA ALA A 52 -12.98 4.69 9.98
C ALA A 52 -12.82 4.07 11.39
N ALA A 53 -11.62 4.17 11.99
CA ALA A 53 -11.39 3.70 13.36
C ALA A 53 -12.28 4.43 14.38
N GLY A 54 -12.38 5.76 14.28
CA GLY A 54 -13.22 6.58 15.15
C GLY A 54 -14.72 6.25 15.01
N LEU A 55 -15.19 6.00 13.78
CA LEU A 55 -16.59 5.66 13.52
C LEU A 55 -16.96 4.28 14.09
N VAL A 56 -16.07 3.30 13.98
CA VAL A 56 -16.26 1.97 14.58
C VAL A 56 -16.30 2.05 16.11
N ALA A 57 -15.36 2.76 16.72
CA ALA A 57 -15.31 2.98 18.16
C ALA A 57 -16.61 3.63 18.69
N LYS A 58 -17.12 4.63 17.97
CA LYS A 58 -18.39 5.30 18.29
C LYS A 58 -19.60 4.37 18.13
N GLY A 59 -19.60 3.50 17.12
CA GLY A 59 -20.61 2.47 16.94
C GLY A 59 -20.69 1.52 18.12
N VAL A 60 -19.54 1.00 18.58
CA VAL A 60 -19.48 0.10 19.74
C VAL A 60 -19.99 0.78 21.01
N ALA A 61 -19.57 2.02 21.26
CA ALA A 61 -20.06 2.79 22.41
C ALA A 61 -21.59 3.03 22.37
N ALA A 62 -22.16 3.23 21.18
CA ALA A 62 -23.61 3.37 21.01
C ALA A 62 -24.36 2.06 21.28
N PHE A 63 -23.80 0.91 20.87
CA PHE A 63 -24.38 -0.41 21.18
C PHE A 63 -24.39 -0.72 22.67
N GLU A 64 -23.29 -0.39 23.36
CA GLU A 64 -23.15 -0.58 24.80
C GLU A 64 -24.11 0.31 25.59
N SER A 65 -24.22 1.58 25.19
CA SER A 65 -25.19 2.52 25.77
C SER A 65 -26.64 2.06 25.56
N TYR A 66 -26.96 1.48 24.40
CA TYR A 66 -28.28 0.92 24.12
C TYR A 66 -28.58 -0.31 25.00
N ALA A 67 -27.61 -1.20 25.17
CA ALA A 67 -27.74 -2.38 26.03
C ALA A 67 -27.96 -1.99 27.49
N TRP A 68 -27.23 -0.98 27.99
CA TRP A 68 -27.39 -0.47 29.35
C TRP A 68 -28.76 0.17 29.59
N ASN A 69 -29.21 1.03 28.67
CA ASN A 69 -30.53 1.65 28.75
C ASN A 69 -31.67 0.62 28.78
N LYS A 70 -31.52 -0.49 28.03
CA LYS A 70 -32.48 -1.60 28.04
C LYS A 70 -32.47 -2.37 29.37
N ALA A 71 -31.31 -2.52 30.01
CA ALA A 71 -31.17 -3.27 31.25
C ALA A 71 -31.66 -2.52 32.49
N THR A 72 -31.45 -1.20 32.56
CA THR A 72 -31.83 -0.38 33.72
C THR A 72 -33.25 0.15 33.67
N ASN A 73 -34.01 -0.07 32.58
CA ASN A 73 -35.27 0.62 32.28
C ASN A 73 -35.18 2.14 32.43
N ALA A 74 -33.96 2.70 32.44
CA ALA A 74 -33.72 4.12 32.51
C ALA A 74 -34.28 4.72 31.23
N ARG A 75 -35.19 5.69 31.36
CA ARG A 75 -35.63 6.48 30.22
C ARG A 75 -34.37 7.14 29.67
N SER A 76 -34.13 6.95 28.37
CA SER A 76 -32.92 7.32 27.62
C SER A 76 -32.52 8.80 27.62
N ASP A 77 -33.03 9.59 28.57
CA ASP A 77 -32.89 11.03 28.72
C ASP A 77 -32.38 11.45 30.11
N ASP A 78 -32.23 10.50 31.06
CA ASP A 78 -31.59 10.77 32.35
C ASP A 78 -30.07 10.83 32.15
N SER A 79 -29.59 12.07 32.08
CA SER A 79 -28.18 12.46 32.04
C SER A 79 -27.32 11.63 33.00
N GLY A 80 -26.48 10.74 32.44
CA GLY A 80 -25.31 10.24 33.15
C GLY A 80 -25.33 8.79 33.64
N SER A 81 -26.31 7.96 33.30
CA SER A 81 -26.22 6.52 33.63
C SER A 81 -25.30 5.79 32.64
N TYR A 82 -24.00 5.88 32.88
CA TYR A 82 -22.98 5.06 32.22
C TYR A 82 -22.50 4.00 33.20
N ASP A 83 -22.30 2.75 32.76
CA ASP A 83 -21.73 1.71 33.63
C ASP A 83 -20.25 2.01 33.90
N PRO A 84 -19.84 2.35 35.13
CA PRO A 84 -18.44 2.72 35.42
C PRO A 84 -17.47 1.52 35.37
N ARG A 85 -17.96 0.28 35.24
CA ARG A 85 -17.11 -0.93 35.22
C ARG A 85 -16.40 -1.14 33.89
N ILE A 86 -17.00 -0.65 32.81
CA ILE A 86 -16.54 -0.80 31.43
C ILE A 86 -15.82 0.45 30.90
N ASN A 87 -15.86 1.56 31.64
CA ASN A 87 -15.32 2.84 31.22
C ASN A 87 -13.94 3.09 31.84
N VAL A 88 -12.95 3.41 31.00
CA VAL A 88 -11.54 3.68 31.39
C VAL A 88 -11.41 5.08 31.98
N TRP A 89 -12.12 6.06 31.43
CA TRP A 89 -12.20 7.41 31.98
C TRP A 89 -13.58 8.03 31.74
N ALA A 90 -14.00 8.87 32.69
CA ALA A 90 -15.15 9.76 32.58
C ALA A 90 -14.69 11.15 33.02
N LEU A 91 -14.35 12.01 32.06
CA LEU A 91 -14.00 13.39 32.33
C LEU A 91 -15.31 14.21 32.36
N ASN A 92 -15.43 15.18 33.27
CA ASN A 92 -16.65 16.00 33.42
C ASN A 92 -16.57 17.33 32.64
N CYS A 93 -15.44 17.65 32.04
CA CYS A 93 -15.34 18.74 31.07
C CYS A 93 -15.31 18.12 29.66
N CYS A 94 -16.06 18.70 28.72
CA CYS A 94 -16.37 18.14 27.39
C CYS A 94 -17.65 17.29 27.31
N ASP A 95 -18.66 17.60 28.13
CA ASP A 95 -20.00 17.06 27.98
C ASP A 95 -20.62 17.54 26.64
N PRO A 96 -21.05 16.65 25.73
CA PRO A 96 -21.58 17.02 24.41
C PRO A 96 -22.87 17.86 24.47
N LYS A 97 -23.44 18.05 25.66
CA LYS A 97 -24.62 18.89 25.92
C LYS A 97 -24.28 20.36 26.23
N ALA A 98 -23.01 20.71 26.46
CA ALA A 98 -22.57 22.09 26.68
C ALA A 98 -22.27 22.80 25.35
N ASN A 99 -22.99 23.89 25.06
CA ASN A 99 -23.03 24.61 23.78
C ASN A 99 -21.75 25.36 23.36
N ASP A 100 -20.60 25.12 24.00
CA ASP A 100 -19.44 26.04 23.95
C ASP A 100 -18.11 25.39 23.53
N GLN A 101 -18.15 24.31 22.76
CA GLN A 101 -16.94 23.61 22.30
C GLN A 101 -17.05 23.13 20.84
N GLY A 102 -17.22 24.07 19.90
CA GLY A 102 -17.45 23.77 18.48
C GLY A 102 -16.40 22.85 17.82
N PHE A 103 -15.10 23.06 18.09
CA PHE A 103 -14.05 22.19 17.56
C PHE A 103 -13.95 20.84 18.30
N ALA A 104 -14.23 20.80 19.61
CA ALA A 104 -14.20 19.54 20.37
C ALA A 104 -15.36 18.61 19.98
N GLN A 105 -16.55 19.17 19.71
CA GLN A 105 -17.66 18.41 19.12
C GLN A 105 -17.31 17.90 17.72
N LEU A 106 -16.62 18.71 16.90
CA LEU A 106 -16.15 18.27 15.58
C LEU A 106 -15.11 17.16 15.68
N MET A 107 -14.18 17.22 16.63
CA MET A 107 -13.18 16.17 16.87
C MET A 107 -13.81 14.89 17.45
N ASN A 108 -14.83 15.01 18.30
CA ASN A 108 -15.63 13.87 18.74
C ASN A 108 -16.41 13.24 17.57
N ALA A 109 -16.97 14.07 16.68
CA ALA A 109 -17.70 13.59 15.51
C ALA A 109 -16.78 12.91 14.47
N LEU A 110 -15.59 13.47 14.22
CA LEU A 110 -14.67 12.98 13.19
C LEU A 110 -13.73 11.87 13.69
N PHE A 111 -13.12 12.06 14.86
CA PHE A 111 -12.11 11.14 15.40
C PHE A 111 -12.67 10.19 16.46
N GLY A 112 -13.94 10.31 16.84
CA GLY A 112 -14.57 9.46 17.86
C GLY A 112 -14.07 9.71 19.28
N TRP A 113 -13.36 10.83 19.50
CA TRP A 113 -12.82 11.20 20.82
C TRP A 113 -13.98 11.52 21.78
N SER A 114 -14.29 10.56 22.66
CA SER A 114 -15.37 10.65 23.63
C SER A 114 -14.84 11.01 25.03
N ASN A 115 -15.57 11.87 25.72
CA ASN A 115 -15.34 12.29 27.11
C ASN A 115 -15.50 11.12 28.11
N VAL A 116 -16.28 10.11 27.72
CA VAL A 116 -16.41 8.83 28.41
C VAL A 116 -15.88 7.75 27.45
N ALA A 117 -14.72 7.16 27.75
CA ALA A 117 -14.18 6.11 26.90
C ALA A 117 -14.38 4.74 27.53
N SER A 118 -15.25 3.95 26.90
CA SER A 118 -15.36 2.51 27.12
C SER A 118 -14.08 1.80 26.68
N ILE A 119 -13.67 0.76 27.42
CA ILE A 119 -12.57 -0.16 27.09
C ILE A 119 -12.71 -0.67 25.64
N GLY A 120 -13.94 -0.84 25.15
CA GLY A 120 -14.23 -1.28 23.79
C GLY A 120 -13.71 -0.34 22.70
N SER A 121 -13.77 0.99 22.93
CA SER A 121 -13.29 1.97 21.95
C SER A 121 -11.77 1.96 21.81
N VAL A 122 -11.05 1.82 22.93
CA VAL A 122 -9.59 1.74 22.98
C VAL A 122 -9.09 0.42 22.39
N VAL A 123 -9.74 -0.70 22.74
CA VAL A 123 -9.40 -2.02 22.18
C VAL A 123 -9.67 -2.07 20.67
N CYS A 124 -10.81 -1.53 20.20
CA CYS A 124 -11.07 -1.42 18.76
C CYS A 124 -10.00 -0.60 18.02
N TYR A 125 -9.49 0.47 18.63
CA TYR A 125 -8.40 1.25 18.05
C TYR A 125 -7.12 0.41 17.90
N ILE A 126 -6.71 -0.28 18.96
CA ILE A 126 -5.51 -1.15 18.95
C ILE A 126 -5.66 -2.27 17.90
N VAL A 127 -6.82 -2.94 17.86
CA VAL A 127 -7.11 -4.00 16.89
C VAL A 127 -7.13 -3.46 15.46
N TYR A 128 -7.77 -2.31 15.23
CA TYR A 128 -7.81 -1.68 13.91
C TYR A 128 -6.41 -1.36 13.39
N TRP A 129 -5.55 -0.78 14.23
CA TRP A 129 -4.17 -0.49 13.85
C TRP A 129 -3.35 -1.76 13.61
N LEU A 130 -3.55 -2.82 14.39
CA LEU A 130 -2.92 -4.11 14.12
C LEU A 130 -3.34 -4.67 12.75
N VAL A 131 -4.63 -4.63 12.41
CA VAL A 131 -5.13 -5.07 11.10
C VAL A 131 -4.51 -4.24 9.98
N VAL A 132 -4.48 -2.90 10.12
CA VAL A 132 -3.85 -2.00 9.13
C VAL A 132 -2.37 -2.34 8.94
N ILE A 133 -1.61 -2.52 10.03
CA ILE A 133 -0.19 -2.87 9.97
C ILE A 133 0.00 -4.22 9.29
N VAL A 134 -0.79 -5.24 9.65
CA VAL A 134 -0.74 -6.58 9.03
C VAL A 134 -1.03 -6.50 7.53
N VAL A 135 -2.06 -5.78 7.11
CA VAL A 135 -2.41 -5.60 5.70
C VAL A 135 -1.29 -4.88 4.95
N LEU A 136 -0.74 -3.81 5.51
CA LEU A 136 0.36 -3.06 4.90
C LEU A 136 1.64 -3.90 4.79
N ILE A 137 1.98 -4.67 5.82
CA ILE A 137 3.11 -5.61 5.79
C ILE A 137 2.86 -6.67 4.73
N HIS A 138 1.66 -7.28 4.69
CA HIS A 138 1.32 -8.30 3.72
C HIS A 138 1.41 -7.76 2.28
N MET A 139 0.93 -6.54 2.02
CA MET A 139 1.09 -5.87 0.73
C MET A 139 2.56 -5.60 0.39
N LYS A 140 3.38 -5.15 1.34
CA LYS A 140 4.82 -4.94 1.11
C LYS A 140 5.55 -6.25 0.85
N LEU A 141 5.22 -7.31 1.58
CA LEU A 141 5.82 -8.64 1.40
C LEU A 141 5.43 -9.24 0.05
N LYS A 142 4.17 -9.11 -0.39
CA LYS A 142 3.76 -9.51 -1.74
C LYS A 142 4.54 -8.73 -2.81
N ARG A 143 4.63 -7.40 -2.71
CA ARG A 143 5.41 -6.58 -3.66
C ARG A 143 6.88 -7.00 -3.73
N LYS A 144 7.52 -7.25 -2.58
CA LYS A 144 8.91 -7.74 -2.53
C LYS A 144 9.06 -9.10 -3.23
N ARG A 145 8.14 -10.03 -2.99
CA ARG A 145 8.15 -11.34 -3.65
C ARG A 145 8.01 -11.23 -5.18
N HIS A 146 7.17 -10.32 -5.68
CA HIS A 146 7.04 -10.09 -7.12
C HIS A 146 8.28 -9.43 -7.73
N ALA A 147 8.92 -8.49 -7.02
CA ALA A 147 10.17 -7.87 -7.47
C ALA A 147 11.33 -8.88 -7.54
N VAL A 148 11.47 -9.75 -6.53
CA VAL A 148 12.50 -10.80 -6.50
C VAL A 148 12.27 -11.85 -7.59
N LYS A 149 11.01 -12.26 -7.83
CA LYS A 149 10.69 -13.17 -8.94
C LYS A 149 11.02 -12.56 -10.31
N SER A 150 10.78 -11.27 -10.49
CA SER A 150 11.12 -10.56 -11.72
C SER A 150 12.63 -10.50 -11.96
N SER A 151 13.45 -10.27 -10.93
CA SER A 151 14.91 -10.26 -11.08
C SER A 151 15.47 -11.66 -11.37
N LEU A 152 14.94 -12.71 -10.73
CA LEU A 152 15.37 -14.08 -11.02
C LEU A 152 15.09 -14.48 -12.47
N ASN A 153 13.87 -14.22 -12.97
CA ASN A 153 13.54 -14.55 -14.36
C ASN A 153 14.45 -13.83 -15.36
N LYS A 154 14.77 -12.54 -15.14
CA LYS A 154 15.69 -11.79 -16.00
C LYS A 154 17.10 -12.39 -16.02
N THR A 155 17.64 -12.75 -14.84
CA THR A 155 18.96 -13.39 -14.76
C THR A 155 18.96 -14.76 -15.43
N THR A 156 17.88 -15.54 -15.29
CA THR A 156 17.72 -16.82 -15.98
C THR A 156 17.69 -16.65 -17.50
N GLU A 157 16.95 -15.67 -18.02
CA GLU A 157 16.93 -15.33 -19.45
C GLU A 157 18.32 -14.94 -19.99
N GLU A 158 19.07 -14.10 -19.27
CA GLU A 158 20.44 -13.72 -19.68
C GLU A 158 21.41 -14.91 -19.67
N THR A 159 21.28 -15.81 -18.69
CA THR A 159 22.13 -17.02 -18.63
C THR A 159 21.82 -18.02 -19.73
N MET A 160 20.55 -18.22 -20.08
CA MET A 160 20.14 -19.12 -21.17
C MET A 160 20.64 -18.59 -22.52
N PHE A 161 20.45 -17.29 -22.79
CA PHE A 161 20.92 -16.67 -24.03
C PHE A 161 22.46 -16.73 -24.19
N SER A 162 23.20 -16.50 -23.09
CA SER A 162 24.65 -16.64 -23.08
C SER A 162 25.12 -18.08 -23.33
N GLN A 163 24.32 -19.05 -22.90
CA GLN A 163 24.60 -20.47 -23.08
C GLN A 163 24.30 -20.90 -24.53
N ASP A 164 23.19 -20.44 -25.11
CA ASP A 164 22.84 -20.69 -26.52
C ASP A 164 23.88 -20.12 -27.47
N ILE A 165 24.36 -18.87 -27.24
CA ILE A 165 25.46 -18.29 -28.03
C ILE A 165 26.73 -19.15 -27.91
N LYS A 166 27.06 -19.64 -26.71
CA LYS A 166 28.25 -20.50 -26.53
C LYS A 166 28.11 -21.85 -27.20
N VAL A 167 26.90 -22.40 -27.31
CA VAL A 167 26.63 -23.65 -28.02
C VAL A 167 26.78 -23.42 -29.53
N ASP A 168 26.16 -22.37 -30.07
CA ASP A 168 26.25 -21.99 -31.48
C ASP A 168 27.69 -21.71 -31.93
N LEU A 169 28.46 -20.99 -31.09
CA LEU A 169 29.90 -20.78 -31.31
C LEU A 169 30.71 -22.08 -31.26
N ARG A 170 30.29 -23.06 -30.45
CA ARG A 170 30.96 -24.35 -30.31
C ARG A 170 30.69 -25.21 -31.54
N ASP A 171 29.45 -25.25 -31.99
CA ASP A 171 29.03 -25.98 -33.18
C ASP A 171 29.71 -25.41 -34.43
N LYS A 172 29.77 -24.08 -34.57
CA LYS A 172 30.51 -23.42 -35.65
C LYS A 172 32.01 -23.73 -35.65
N LYS A 173 32.60 -23.98 -34.47
CA LYS A 173 34.02 -24.39 -34.34
C LYS A 173 34.24 -25.87 -34.65
N LEU A 174 33.22 -26.71 -34.47
CA LEU A 174 33.23 -28.10 -34.91
C LEU A 174 33.10 -28.21 -36.43
N ASP A 175 32.34 -27.31 -37.06
CA ASP A 175 32.15 -27.28 -38.52
C ASP A 175 33.33 -26.65 -39.28
N THR A 176 34.21 -25.89 -38.63
CA THR A 176 35.46 -25.43 -39.26
C THR A 176 36.40 -26.63 -39.43
N PRO A 177 36.68 -27.10 -40.67
CA PRO A 177 37.59 -28.22 -40.86
C PRO A 177 38.96 -27.83 -40.31
N SER A 178 39.38 -28.55 -39.27
CA SER A 178 40.72 -28.46 -38.72
C SER A 178 41.73 -28.55 -39.86
N SER A 179 42.46 -27.46 -40.10
CA SER A 179 43.42 -27.32 -41.20
C SER A 179 44.45 -28.47 -41.27
N SER A 180 44.61 -29.22 -40.17
CA SER A 180 45.42 -30.44 -40.09
C SER A 180 44.88 -31.63 -40.89
N SER A 181 43.57 -31.75 -41.13
CA SER A 181 42.99 -32.87 -41.93
C SER A 181 43.15 -32.64 -43.44
N MET A 182 43.18 -31.38 -43.88
CA MET A 182 43.34 -31.03 -45.30
C MET A 182 44.79 -31.27 -45.78
N ILE A 183 45.80 -31.01 -44.93
CA ILE A 183 47.20 -31.32 -45.25
C ILE A 183 47.43 -32.84 -45.29
N ARG A 184 46.77 -33.62 -44.43
CA ARG A 184 46.86 -35.09 -44.46
C ARG A 184 46.21 -35.70 -45.71
N LEU A 185 45.10 -35.12 -46.19
CA LEU A 185 44.46 -35.55 -47.43
C LEU A 185 45.25 -35.13 -48.69
N SER A 186 45.88 -33.96 -48.69
CA SER A 186 46.79 -33.57 -49.78
C SER A 186 48.06 -34.43 -49.81
N SER A 187 48.61 -34.80 -48.65
CA SER A 187 49.85 -35.59 -48.57
C SER A 187 49.67 -37.06 -48.94
N GLU A 188 48.46 -37.63 -48.82
CA GLU A 188 48.19 -39.01 -49.25
C GLU A 188 47.86 -39.09 -50.75
N GLY A 189 47.35 -38.00 -51.35
CA GLY A 189 47.11 -37.91 -52.80
C GLY A 189 48.40 -37.97 -53.64
N ASP A 190 49.47 -37.31 -53.20
CA ASP A 190 50.76 -37.30 -53.91
C ASP A 190 51.53 -38.63 -53.82
N ARG A 191 51.26 -39.46 -52.80
CA ARG A 191 51.94 -40.77 -52.66
C ARG A 191 51.45 -41.80 -53.68
N ILE A 192 50.21 -41.70 -54.13
CA ILE A 192 49.62 -42.70 -55.06
C ILE A 192 49.98 -42.39 -56.52
N GLN A 193 50.31 -41.14 -56.85
CA GLN A 193 50.64 -40.76 -58.23
C GLN A 193 52.09 -41.09 -58.64
N GLY A 194 52.97 -41.38 -57.69
CA GLY A 194 54.36 -41.76 -57.94
C GLY A 194 54.58 -43.22 -58.38
N THR A 195 53.58 -44.10 -58.27
CA THR A 195 53.76 -45.55 -58.51
C THR A 195 53.20 -46.07 -59.84
N THR A 196 52.54 -45.25 -60.67
CA THR A 196 51.85 -45.72 -61.87
C THR A 196 52.56 -45.47 -63.21
N ASN A 197 53.78 -44.92 -63.22
CA ASN A 197 54.44 -44.51 -64.47
C ASN A 197 55.50 -45.50 -65.03
N ASN A 198 55.62 -46.72 -64.50
CA ASN A 198 56.70 -47.64 -64.89
C ASN A 198 56.27 -49.00 -65.46
N GLU A 199 55.03 -49.14 -65.93
CA GLU A 199 54.65 -50.34 -66.71
C GLU A 199 53.82 -49.90 -67.91
N VAL A 200 54.44 -49.93 -69.09
CA VAL A 200 53.89 -50.23 -70.43
C VAL A 200 54.92 -49.72 -71.44
N THR A 201 55.94 -50.54 -71.70
CA THR A 201 56.78 -50.50 -72.91
C THR A 201 57.47 -51.85 -73.04
N SER A 202 56.78 -52.84 -73.61
CA SER A 202 57.35 -53.95 -74.39
C SER A 202 56.28 -55.00 -74.70
N ARG A 203 55.68 -54.90 -75.90
CA ARG A 203 55.54 -55.95 -76.93
C ARG A 203 54.50 -55.55 -77.97
#